data_AF-A0A6M1SL85-F1
#
_entry.id   AF-A0A6M1SL85-F1
#
_cell.length_a   1.000
_cell.length_b   1.000
_cell.length_c   1.000
_cell.angle_alpha   90.00
_cell.angle_beta   90.00
_cell.angle_gamma   90.00
#
_symmetry.space_group_name_H-M   'P 1'
#
loop_
_entity.id
_entity.type
_entity.pdbx_description
1 polymer ?
#
loop_
_entity_poly.entity_id
_entity_poly.type
_entity_poly.pdbx_seq_one_letter_code
_entity_poly.pdbx_strand_id
1 'polypeptide(L)'
;MKMSIGERLREERERIGLSQTALAQIGGVGKTTQIKYEKGASSPDSSYLSAVSDEGVDVFYVLKGQRSGTATAQPLGVALSEPSAELSPIKM
;
A
#
# COMPACT_ATOMS: atom_id res chain seq x y z
N MET A 1 0.31 -18.85 -11.38
CA MET A 1 0.82 -17.56 -11.90
C MET A 1 0.67 -16.50 -10.81
N LYS A 2 1.63 -15.59 -10.67
CA LYS A 2 1.59 -14.52 -9.67
C LYS A 2 0.77 -13.35 -10.23
N MET A 3 -0.20 -12.86 -9.45
CA MET A 3 -1.03 -11.72 -9.82
C MET A 3 -0.18 -10.47 -10.05
N SER A 4 -0.48 -9.72 -11.10
CA SER A 4 0.19 -8.47 -11.47
C SER A 4 -0.31 -7.28 -10.63
N ILE A 5 0.43 -6.17 -10.68
CA ILE A 5 0.00 -4.89 -10.08
C ILE A 5 -1.33 -4.41 -10.70
N GLY A 6 -1.48 -4.55 -12.02
CA GLY A 6 -2.67 -4.11 -12.75
C GLY A 6 -3.93 -4.85 -12.31
N GLU A 7 -3.84 -6.18 -12.15
CA GLU A 7 -4.94 -6.98 -11.64
C GLU A 7 -5.30 -6.58 -10.20
N ARG A 8 -4.31 -6.29 -9.34
CA ARG A 8 -4.59 -5.86 -7.95
C ARG A 8 -5.21 -4.47 -7.87
N LEU A 9 -4.77 -3.56 -8.74
CA LEU A 9 -5.41 -2.25 -8.88
C LEU A 9 -6.87 -2.39 -9.32
N ARG A 10 -7.14 -3.30 -10.25
CA ARG A 10 -8.51 -3.62 -10.68
C ARG A 10 -9.36 -4.17 -9.54
N GLU A 11 -8.83 -5.13 -8.77
CA GLU A 11 -9.55 -5.67 -7.61
C GLU A 11 -9.89 -4.58 -6.58
N GLU A 12 -8.95 -3.69 -6.27
CA GLU A 12 -9.22 -2.61 -5.33
C GLU A 12 -10.27 -1.63 -5.87
N ARG A 13 -10.21 -1.29 -7.17
CA ARG A 13 -11.26 -0.49 -7.82
C ARG A 13 -12.63 -1.13 -7.67
N GLU A 14 -12.72 -2.43 -7.95
CA GLU A 14 -13.98 -3.18 -7.89
C GLU A 14 -14.47 -3.31 -6.44
N ARG A 15 -13.56 -3.47 -5.48
CA ARG A 15 -13.87 -3.53 -4.03
C ARG A 15 -14.54 -2.25 -3.53
N ILE A 16 -14.09 -1.08 -4.01
CA ILE A 16 -14.69 0.23 -3.65
C ILE A 16 -15.83 0.64 -4.59
N GLY A 17 -16.23 -0.21 -5.54
CA GLY A 17 -17.41 0.01 -6.39
C GLY A 17 -17.25 1.06 -7.48
N LEU A 18 -16.01 1.43 -7.84
CA LEU A 18 -15.76 2.48 -8.84
C LEU A 18 -15.68 1.93 -10.27
N SER A 19 -16.15 2.76 -11.22
CA SER A 19 -15.90 2.53 -12.64
C SER A 19 -14.46 2.87 -13.01
N GLN A 20 -13.96 2.33 -14.12
CA GLN A 20 -12.63 2.70 -14.64
C GLN A 20 -12.50 4.21 -14.92
N THR A 21 -13.56 4.85 -15.40
CA THR A 21 -13.56 6.30 -15.66
C THR A 21 -13.45 7.08 -14.35
N ALA A 22 -14.21 6.69 -13.32
CA ALA A 22 -14.21 7.38 -12.04
C ALA A 22 -12.83 7.29 -11.36
N LEU A 23 -12.24 6.08 -11.28
CA LEU A 23 -10.92 5.92 -10.69
C LEU A 23 -9.83 6.66 -11.49
N ALA A 24 -9.93 6.68 -12.83
CA ALA A 24 -9.02 7.44 -13.68
C ALA A 24 -9.05 8.94 -13.34
N GLN A 25 -10.25 9.51 -13.18
CA GLN A 25 -10.41 10.92 -12.83
C GLN A 25 -9.79 11.27 -11.47
N ILE A 26 -9.98 10.41 -10.47
CA ILE A 26 -9.36 10.56 -9.14
C ILE A 26 -7.84 10.54 -9.26
N GLY A 27 -7.30 9.59 -10.03
CA GLY A 27 -5.87 9.48 -10.30
C GLY A 27 -5.31 10.55 -11.26
N GLY A 28 -6.11 11.52 -11.72
CA GLY A 28 -5.66 12.58 -12.62
C GLY A 28 -5.29 12.10 -14.03
N VAL A 29 -5.79 10.95 -14.46
CA VAL A 29 -5.47 10.33 -15.76
C VAL A 29 -6.72 10.08 -16.61
N GLY A 30 -6.52 9.83 -17.90
CA GLY A 30 -7.61 9.42 -18.80
C GLY A 30 -8.03 7.95 -18.62
N LYS A 31 -9.27 7.62 -18.97
CA LYS A 31 -9.81 6.25 -18.95
C LYS A 31 -8.92 5.23 -19.67
N THR A 32 -8.32 5.60 -20.80
CA THR A 32 -7.41 4.72 -21.56
C THR A 32 -6.17 4.35 -20.75
N THR A 33 -5.64 5.30 -19.97
CA THR A 33 -4.50 5.06 -19.08
C THR A 33 -4.88 4.10 -17.96
N GLN A 34 -6.06 4.25 -17.35
CA GLN A 34 -6.58 3.28 -16.37
C GLN A 34 -6.66 1.86 -16.94
N ILE A 35 -7.19 1.71 -18.16
CA ILE A 35 -7.27 0.40 -18.82
C ILE A 35 -5.88 -0.19 -19.06
N LYS A 36 -4.89 0.64 -19.42
CA LYS A 36 -3.50 0.19 -19.57
C LYS A 36 -2.90 -0.28 -18.25
N TYR A 37 -3.16 0.44 -17.15
CA TYR A 37 -2.73 0.04 -15.81
C TYR A 37 -3.36 -1.31 -15.42
N GLU A 38 -4.67 -1.47 -15.56
CA GLU A 38 -5.37 -2.71 -15.19
C GLU A 38 -4.98 -3.91 -16.06
N LYS A 39 -4.55 -3.68 -17.31
CA LYS A 39 -4.01 -4.72 -18.20
C LYS A 39 -2.51 -4.98 -18.03
N GLY A 40 -1.82 -4.22 -17.17
CA GLY A 40 -0.38 -4.32 -16.97
C GLY A 40 0.47 -3.80 -18.15
N ALA A 41 -0.13 -3.04 -19.08
CA ALA A 41 0.57 -2.44 -20.22
C ALA A 41 1.39 -1.20 -19.83
N SER A 42 1.11 -0.59 -18.68
CA SER A 42 1.88 0.48 -18.07
C SER A 42 1.70 0.42 -16.55
N SER A 43 2.56 1.09 -15.79
CA SER A 43 2.46 1.14 -14.34
C SER A 43 1.95 2.51 -13.88
N PRO A 44 1.09 2.57 -12.86
CA PRO A 44 0.74 3.84 -12.23
C PRO A 44 1.96 4.45 -11.54
N ASP A 45 2.05 5.77 -11.56
CA ASP A 45 3.06 6.49 -10.79
C ASP A 45 2.63 6.71 -9.33
N SER A 46 3.55 7.24 -8.52
CA SER A 46 3.29 7.52 -7.11
C SER A 46 2.21 8.58 -6.88
N SER A 47 2.06 9.56 -7.79
CA SER A 47 1.07 10.63 -7.65
C SER A 47 -0.35 10.06 -7.84
N TYR A 48 -0.52 9.22 -8.86
CA TYR A 48 -1.74 8.46 -9.08
C TYR A 48 -2.06 7.59 -7.85
N LEU A 49 -1.07 6.84 -7.34
CA LEU A 49 -1.26 5.95 -6.19
C LEU A 49 -1.64 6.71 -4.92
N SER A 50 -1.04 7.88 -4.69
CA SER A 50 -1.39 8.75 -3.58
C SER A 50 -2.84 9.21 -3.70
N ALA A 51 -3.27 9.70 -4.86
CA ALA A 51 -4.62 10.22 -5.06
C ALA A 51 -5.70 9.15 -4.87
N VAL A 52 -5.50 7.94 -5.40
CA VAL A 52 -6.49 6.86 -5.23
C VAL A 52 -6.48 6.26 -3.83
N SER A 53 -5.38 6.42 -3.07
CA SER A 53 -5.32 6.00 -1.66
C SER A 53 -6.32 6.78 -0.80
N ASP A 54 -6.54 8.05 -1.11
CA ASP A 54 -7.50 8.92 -0.38
C ASP A 54 -8.95 8.46 -0.57
N GLU A 55 -9.24 7.79 -1.70
CA GLU A 55 -10.54 7.15 -1.99
C GLU A 55 -10.65 5.73 -1.37
N GLY A 56 -9.63 5.29 -0.65
CA GLY A 56 -9.64 4.02 0.06
C GLY A 56 -9.11 2.83 -0.73
N VAL A 57 -8.35 3.04 -1.82
CA VAL A 57 -7.56 1.97 -2.45
C VAL A 57 -6.42 1.54 -1.52
N ASP A 58 -6.28 0.25 -1.23
CA ASP A 58 -5.14 -0.28 -0.46
C ASP A 58 -3.88 -0.34 -1.34
N VAL A 59 -3.10 0.74 -1.35
CA VAL A 59 -1.87 0.85 -2.16
C VAL A 59 -0.84 -0.23 -1.77
N PHE A 60 -0.78 -0.63 -0.51
CA PHE A 60 0.14 -1.69 -0.09
C PHE A 60 -0.25 -3.03 -0.72
N TYR A 61 -1.55 -3.34 -0.76
CA TYR A 61 -2.06 -4.49 -1.51
C TYR A 61 -1.72 -4.38 -3.00
N VAL A 62 -1.97 -3.23 -3.63
CA VAL A 62 -1.63 -3.03 -5.05
C VAL A 62 -0.16 -3.32 -5.33
N LEU A 63 0.76 -2.83 -4.49
CA LEU A 63 2.20 -3.00 -4.70
C LEU A 63 2.72 -4.39 -4.32
N LYS A 64 2.27 -4.96 -3.20
CA LYS A 64 2.86 -6.18 -2.60
C LYS A 64 1.98 -7.43 -2.68
N GLY A 65 0.70 -7.26 -2.94
CA GLY A 65 -0.28 -8.36 -2.92
C GLY A 65 -0.61 -8.85 -1.51
N GLN A 66 -0.31 -8.06 -0.49
CA GLN A 66 -0.62 -8.33 0.91
C GLN A 66 -1.56 -7.24 1.40
N ARG A 67 -2.69 -7.61 2.01
CA ARG A 67 -3.65 -6.61 2.51
C ARG A 67 -3.15 -5.98 3.79
N SER A 68 -3.30 -4.66 3.91
CA SER A 68 -3.02 -3.92 5.14
C SER A 68 -3.99 -4.38 6.24
N GLY A 69 -3.58 -5.35 7.03
CA GLY A 69 -4.45 -6.02 8.02
C GLY A 69 -4.06 -7.48 8.28
N THR A 70 -3.32 -8.12 7.38
CA THR A 70 -2.68 -9.42 7.62
C THR A 70 -1.29 -9.26 8.22
N ALA A 71 -1.07 -8.22 9.02
CA ALA A 71 0.11 -8.17 9.87
C ALA A 71 -0.11 -9.19 10.99
N THR A 72 0.32 -10.43 10.78
CA THR A 72 0.80 -11.22 11.91
C THR A 72 1.98 -10.42 12.43
N ALA A 73 1.74 -9.53 13.39
CA ALA A 73 2.80 -8.85 14.09
C ALA A 73 3.66 -9.98 14.67
N GLN A 74 4.81 -10.24 14.04
CA GLN A 74 5.82 -11.05 14.69
C GLN A 74 6.17 -10.24 15.92
N PRO A 75 5.98 -10.79 17.13
CA PRO A 75 6.44 -10.11 18.33
C PRO A 75 7.91 -9.80 18.08
N LEU A 76 8.25 -8.51 18.15
CA LEU A 76 9.63 -8.08 18.08
C LEU A 76 10.29 -8.81 19.25
N GLY A 77 11.09 -9.85 18.96
CA GLY A 77 11.68 -10.76 19.95
C GLY A 77 12.73 -10.10 20.85
N VAL A 78 12.60 -8.79 21.05
CA VAL A 78 13.34 -7.99 22.00
C VAL A 78 12.47 -7.98 23.25
N ALA A 79 12.81 -8.87 24.20
CA ALA A 79 12.42 -8.64 25.57
C ALA A 79 12.87 -7.22 25.92
N LEU A 80 11.94 -6.37 26.36
CA LEU A 80 12.30 -5.11 27.01
C LEU A 80 13.05 -5.50 28.29
N SER A 81 14.36 -5.77 28.18
CA SER A 81 15.21 -5.88 29.35
C SER A 81 15.10 -4.54 30.07
N GLU A 82 14.69 -4.56 31.33
CA GLU A 82 14.57 -3.36 32.15
C GLU A 82 15.83 -2.49 32.02
N PRO A 83 15.70 -1.15 32.04
CA PRO A 83 16.86 -0.28 31.97
C PRO A 83 17.78 -0.64 33.14
N SER A 84 18.97 -1.16 32.80
CA SER A 84 19.99 -1.53 33.77
C SER A 84 20.31 -0.32 34.64
N ALA A 85 19.98 -0.41 35.92
CA ALA A 85 20.21 0.62 36.93
C ALA A 85 21.68 0.73 37.35
N GLU A 86 22.61 0.77 36.39
CA GLU A 86 24.02 1.08 36.65
C GLU A 86 24.40 2.44 36.06
N LEU A 87 23.87 3.50 36.66
CA LEU A 87 24.58 4.77 36.66
C LEU A 87 25.42 4.82 37.93
N SER A 88 26.64 4.30 37.84
CA SER A 88 27.67 4.59 38.83
C SER A 88 27.95 6.10 38.82
N PRO A 89 27.96 6.81 39.95
CA PRO A 89 28.24 8.24 39.97
C PRO A 89 29.65 8.50 39.42
N ILE A 90 29.75 9.39 38.44
CA ILE A 90 31.03 9.93 37.99
C ILE A 90 31.62 10.67 39.21
N LYS A 91 32.69 10.13 39.79
CA LYS A 91 33.46 10.82 40.82
C LYS A 91 34.13 12.05 40.17
N MET A 92 33.79 13.23 40.67
CA MET A 92 34.50 14.49 40.38
C MET A 92 35.90 14.48 41.02
#